data_AF-A0A655ABP4-F1
#
_entry.id   AF-A0A655ABP4-F1
#
_cell.length_a   1.000
_cell.length_b   1.000
_cell.length_c   1.000
_cell.angle_alpha   90.00
_cell.angle_beta   90.00
_cell.angle_gamma   90.00
#
_symmetry.space_group_name_H-M   'P 1'
#
loop_
_entity.id
_entity.type
_entity.pdbx_description
1 polymer ?
#
loop_
_entity_poly.entity_id
_entity_poly.type
_entity_poly.pdbx_seq_one_letter_code
_entity_poly.pdbx_strand_id
1 'polypeptide(L)'
;MLQDEFARHGQRGPFEQWLAYWDPDHDFLTSRVTTRVECSKYFSQRDDALRAHATQIDPNAEFFAAPLAWQERLWPTEEFELARSRIPARPPETELFAGIEP
;
A
#
# COMPACT_ATOMS: atom_id res chain seq x y z
N MET A 1 10.45 2.37 4.71
CA MET A 1 10.07 1.07 5.33
C MET A 1 10.50 -0.13 4.48
N LEU A 2 9.88 -0.39 3.31
CA LEU A 2 10.27 -1.53 2.47
C LEU A 2 11.69 -1.38 1.89
N GLN A 3 12.06 -0.18 1.43
CA GLN A 3 13.43 0.09 0.97
C GLN A 3 14.47 -0.14 2.07
N ASP A 4 14.17 0.29 3.30
CA ASP A 4 15.07 0.10 4.44
C ASP A 4 15.25 -1.39 4.74
N GLU A 5 14.19 -2.19 4.55
CA GLU A 5 14.27 -3.65 4.70
C GLU A 5 15.18 -4.26 3.64
N PHE A 6 15.06 -3.87 2.36
CA PHE A 6 16.02 -4.29 1.34
C PHE A 6 17.46 -3.95 1.72
N ALA A 7 17.71 -2.72 2.18
CA ALA A 7 19.04 -2.29 2.60
C ALA A 7 19.58 -3.10 3.78
N ARG A 8 18.75 -3.46 4.77
CA ARG A 8 19.12 -4.33 5.90
C ARG A 8 19.54 -5.73 5.45
N HIS A 9 18.97 -6.24 4.37
CA HIS A 9 19.35 -7.52 3.77
C HIS A 9 20.46 -7.39 2.72
N GLY A 10 21.11 -6.23 2.60
CA GLY A 10 22.19 -5.97 1.64
C GLY A 10 21.74 -5.97 0.18
N GLN A 11 20.44 -5.79 -0.07
CA GLN A 11 19.84 -5.82 -1.39
C GLN A 11 19.51 -4.40 -1.86
N ARG A 12 19.58 -4.19 -3.17
CA ARG A 12 19.10 -2.98 -3.81
C ARG A 12 17.59 -3.10 -4.04
N GLY A 13 16.79 -2.37 -3.27
CA GLY A 13 15.33 -2.37 -3.43
C GLY A 13 14.87 -1.61 -4.68
N PRO A 14 13.71 -1.98 -5.27
CA PRO A 14 13.19 -1.34 -6.49
C PRO A 14 12.82 0.14 -6.28
N PHE A 15 12.50 0.51 -5.03
CA PHE A 15 12.02 1.85 -4.70
C PHE A 15 13.11 2.92 -4.67
N GLU A 16 14.38 2.54 -4.75
CA GLU A 16 15.51 3.49 -4.66
C GLU A 16 15.44 4.58 -5.72
N GLN A 17 15.04 4.23 -6.96
CA GLN A 17 14.91 5.22 -8.04
C GLN A 17 13.79 6.23 -7.74
N TRP A 18 12.67 5.74 -7.23
CA TRP A 18 11.54 6.60 -6.82
C TRP A 18 11.92 7.51 -5.66
N LEU A 19 12.58 6.95 -4.64
CA LEU A 19 13.00 7.68 -3.45
C LEU A 19 14.08 8.72 -3.75
N ALA A 20 14.90 8.54 -4.79
CA ALA A 20 15.89 9.53 -5.19
C ALA A 20 15.28 10.88 -5.63
N TYR A 21 14.03 10.87 -6.09
CA TYR A 21 13.29 12.07 -6.50
C TYR A 21 12.13 12.41 -5.57
N TRP A 22 11.95 11.65 -4.48
CA TRP A 22 10.88 11.88 -3.52
C TRP A 22 11.29 12.93 -2.50
N ASP A 23 10.45 13.95 -2.33
CA ASP A 23 10.60 14.96 -1.30
C ASP A 23 9.52 14.72 -0.22
N PRO A 24 9.90 14.28 0.98
CA PRO A 24 8.97 14.01 2.08
C PRO A 24 8.15 15.24 2.48
N ASP A 25 8.73 16.45 2.39
CA ASP A 25 8.06 17.68 2.78
C ASP A 25 6.94 18.06 1.79
N HIS A 26 6.94 17.46 0.60
CA HIS A 26 5.96 17.66 -0.46
C HIS A 26 5.10 16.42 -0.74
N ASP A 27 5.06 15.45 0.19
CA ASP A 27 4.21 14.26 0.06
C ASP A 27 2.73 14.56 0.37
N PHE A 28 2.02 15.08 -0.63
CA PHE A 28 0.60 15.36 -0.54
C PHE A 28 -0.27 14.08 -0.47
N LEU A 29 0.25 12.91 -0.86
CA LEU A 29 -0.50 11.66 -0.83
C LEU A 29 -0.58 11.14 0.60
N THR A 30 0.56 11.06 1.29
CA THR A 30 0.62 10.59 2.68
C THR A 30 -0.22 11.47 3.62
N SER A 31 -0.24 12.79 3.40
CA SER A 31 -1.05 13.72 4.20
C SER A 31 -2.56 13.61 4.00
N ARG A 32 -3.01 12.97 2.91
CA ARG A 32 -4.43 12.75 2.60
C ARG A 32 -4.96 11.40 3.09
N VAL A 33 -4.09 10.50 3.56
CA VAL A 33 -4.53 9.20 4.07
C VAL A 33 -5.29 9.39 5.38
N THR A 34 -6.60 9.13 5.34
CA THR A 34 -7.48 9.18 6.52
C THR A 34 -7.86 7.79 7.02
N THR A 35 -7.65 6.75 6.20
CA THR A 35 -8.25 5.43 6.42
C THR A 35 -7.22 4.36 6.05
N ARG A 36 -7.00 3.40 6.95
CA ARG A 36 -6.07 2.28 6.74
C ARG A 36 -6.77 0.97 7.03
N VAL A 37 -7.01 0.16 6.00
CA VAL A 37 -7.74 -1.10 6.11
C VAL A 37 -6.74 -2.25 6.09
N GLU A 38 -6.73 -3.08 7.13
CA GLU A 38 -5.90 -4.28 7.20
C GLU A 38 -6.28 -5.29 6.11
N CYS A 39 -5.37 -5.53 5.17
CA CYS A 39 -5.60 -6.36 3.98
C CYS A 39 -4.54 -7.47 3.80
N SER A 40 -3.53 -7.54 4.69
CA SER A 40 -2.39 -8.46 4.61
C SER A 40 -2.78 -9.91 4.28
N LYS A 41 -3.82 -10.44 4.94
CA LYS A 41 -4.34 -11.81 4.72
C LYS A 41 -4.81 -12.10 3.28
N TYR A 42 -5.03 -11.07 2.47
CA TYR A 42 -5.49 -11.18 1.08
C TYR A 42 -4.42 -10.85 0.03
N PHE A 43 -3.21 -10.49 0.43
CA PHE A 43 -2.17 -10.07 -0.53
C PHE A 43 -1.79 -11.18 -1.52
N SER A 44 -1.87 -12.46 -1.13
CA SER A 44 -1.66 -13.56 -2.08
C SER A 44 -2.72 -13.60 -3.18
N GLN A 45 -3.99 -13.34 -2.86
CA GLN A 45 -5.05 -13.23 -3.87
C GLN A 45 -4.86 -11.99 -4.75
N ARG A 46 -4.44 -10.87 -4.16
CA ARG A 46 -4.10 -9.65 -4.91
C ARG A 46 -2.99 -9.93 -5.92
N ASP A 47 -1.91 -10.59 -5.51
CA ASP A 47 -0.79 -10.94 -6.39
C ASP A 47 -1.22 -11.86 -7.54
N ASP A 48 -2.06 -12.86 -7.26
CA ASP A 48 -2.62 -13.75 -8.29
C ASP A 48 -3.50 -12.98 -9.29
N ALA A 49 -4.31 -12.03 -8.80
CA ALA A 49 -5.10 -11.16 -9.66
C ALA A 49 -4.19 -10.27 -10.54
N LEU A 50 -3.13 -9.67 -9.98
CA LEU A 50 -2.17 -8.86 -10.75
C LEU A 50 -1.49 -9.69 -11.85
N ARG A 51 -1.09 -10.94 -11.56
CA ARG A 51 -0.49 -11.84 -12.56
C ARG A 51 -1.45 -12.22 -13.68
N ALA A 52 -2.75 -12.31 -13.41
CA ALA A 52 -3.75 -12.57 -14.44
C ALA A 52 -3.86 -11.42 -15.47
N HIS A 53 -3.45 -10.20 -15.09
CA HIS A 53 -3.38 -9.02 -15.97
C HIS A 53 -2.01 -8.85 -16.65
N ALA A 54 -1.39 -9.96 -17.10
CA ALA A 54 -0.02 -9.98 -17.64
C ALA A 54 0.27 -9.05 -18.83
N THR A 55 -0.75 -8.62 -19.58
CA THR A 55 -0.57 -7.64 -20.67
C THR A 55 -0.41 -6.21 -20.18
N GLN A 56 -0.82 -5.93 -18.94
CA GLN A 56 -0.74 -4.62 -18.29
C GLN A 56 0.38 -4.57 -17.26
N ILE A 57 0.66 -5.69 -16.61
CA ILE A 57 1.66 -5.81 -15.54
C ILE A 57 2.63 -6.92 -15.94
N ASP A 58 3.90 -6.57 -16.14
CA ASP A 58 4.94 -7.57 -16.32
C ASP A 58 5.04 -8.42 -15.04
N PRO A 59 4.89 -9.77 -15.11
CA PRO A 59 5.01 -10.64 -13.95
C PRO A 59 6.36 -10.56 -13.22
N ASN A 60 7.38 -9.97 -13.84
CA ASN A 60 8.71 -9.73 -13.28
C ASN A 60 8.94 -8.25 -12.86
N ALA A 61 7.90 -7.41 -12.90
CA ALA A 61 7.98 -6.01 -12.53
C ALA A 61 8.18 -5.81 -11.01
N GLU A 62 8.50 -4.56 -10.66
CA GLU A 62 8.74 -4.09 -9.29
C GLU A 62 7.56 -4.33 -8.33
N PHE A 63 6.33 -4.49 -8.84
CA PHE A 63 5.15 -4.85 -8.04
C PHE A 63 5.34 -6.13 -7.23
N PHE A 64 6.14 -7.08 -7.72
CA PHE A 64 6.39 -8.37 -7.05
C PHE A 64 7.77 -8.46 -6.41
N ALA A 65 8.55 -7.38 -6.42
CA ALA A 65 9.94 -7.41 -5.99
C ALA A 65 10.10 -7.55 -4.46
N ALA A 66 9.20 -6.95 -3.68
CA ALA A 66 9.19 -7.12 -2.23
C ALA A 66 8.55 -8.47 -1.85
N PRO A 67 9.21 -9.33 -1.06
CA PRO A 67 8.61 -10.57 -0.57
C PRO A 67 7.28 -10.32 0.14
N LEU A 68 6.29 -11.19 -0.10
CA LEU A 68 4.94 -11.06 0.48
C LEU A 68 4.97 -10.88 1.99
N ALA A 69 5.77 -11.70 2.69
CA ALA A 69 5.93 -11.64 4.15
C ALA A 69 6.52 -10.30 4.65
N TRP A 70 7.25 -9.57 3.81
CA TRP A 70 7.72 -8.22 4.16
C TRP A 70 6.60 -7.21 4.02
N GLN A 71 5.81 -7.30 2.95
CA GLN A 71 4.63 -6.45 2.75
C GLN A 71 3.63 -6.65 3.89
N GLU A 72 3.29 -7.90 4.23
CA GLU A 72 2.38 -8.24 5.34
C GLU A 72 2.87 -7.71 6.69
N ARG A 73 4.18 -7.68 6.95
CA ARG A 73 4.73 -7.20 8.23
C ARG A 73 4.91 -5.69 8.29
N LEU A 74 5.37 -5.09 7.18
CA LEU A 74 5.81 -3.70 7.14
C LEU A 74 4.71 -2.77 6.62
N TRP A 75 3.83 -3.24 5.76
CA TRP A 75 2.76 -2.44 5.16
C TRP A 75 1.47 -3.28 5.01
N PRO A 76 0.83 -3.64 6.14
CA PRO A 76 -0.27 -4.61 6.12
C PRO A 76 -1.60 -4.05 5.61
N THR A 77 -1.67 -2.73 5.38
CA THR A 77 -2.90 -2.02 5.09
C THR A 77 -2.97 -1.52 3.65
N GLU A 78 -4.18 -1.44 3.11
CA GLU A 78 -4.49 -0.56 1.99
C GLU A 78 -5.04 0.78 2.51
N GLU A 79 -4.70 1.85 1.79
CA GLU A 79 -4.87 3.23 2.28
C GLU A 79 -5.88 3.99 1.43
N PHE A 80 -6.75 4.73 2.10
CA PHE A 80 -7.81 5.50 1.48
C PHE A 80 -7.89 6.91 2.06
N GLU A 81 -8.48 7.80 1.26
CA GLU A 81 -8.87 9.14 1.66
C GLU A 81 -10.40 9.23 1.73
N LEU A 82 -10.90 9.74 2.84
CA LEU A 82 -12.29 10.12 3.03
C LEU A 82 -12.55 11.43 2.29
N ALA A 83 -12.75 11.34 0.98
CA ALA A 83 -13.01 12.52 0.14
C ALA A 83 -14.35 13.20 0.47
N ARG A 84 -15.34 12.43 0.92
CA ARG A 84 -16.68 12.93 1.29
C ARG A 84 -17.41 11.91 2.17
N SER A 85 -18.18 12.40 3.15
CA SER A 85 -19.15 11.59 3.87
C SER A 85 -20.55 12.22 3.87
N ARG A 86 -21.59 11.37 3.92
CA ARG A 86 -22.99 11.77 4.15
C ARG A 86 -23.43 11.57 5.60
N ILE A 87 -22.59 10.90 6.40
CA ILE A 87 -22.79 10.64 7.82
C ILE A 87 -21.58 11.20 8.58
N PRO A 88 -21.68 11.42 9.91
CA PRO A 88 -20.51 11.73 10.71
C PRO A 88 -19.44 10.63 10.57
N ALA A 89 -18.22 11.02 10.20
CA ALA A 89 -17.05 10.14 10.10
C ALA A 89 -15.89 10.78 10.86
N ARG A 90 -15.01 9.95 11.44
CA ARG A 90 -13.90 10.42 12.28
C ARG A 90 -12.62 9.68 11.92
N PRO A 91 -11.72 10.30 11.15
CA PRO A 91 -10.38 9.78 10.93
C PRO A 91 -9.58 9.68 12.24
N PRO A 92 -8.61 8.74 12.35
CA PRO A 92 -8.30 7.72 11.36
C PRO A 92 -9.32 6.58 11.36
N GLU A 93 -9.72 6.13 10.18
CA GLU A 93 -10.63 5.00 9.99
C GLU A 93 -9.85 3.70 9.77
N THR A 94 -10.43 2.57 10.19
CA THR A 94 -9.84 1.22 10.02
C THR A 94 -10.70 0.28 9.18
N GLU A 95 -11.85 0.76 8.73
CA GLU A 95 -12.80 0.07 7.86
C GLU A 95 -13.57 1.10 7.03
N LEU A 96 -14.22 0.66 5.95
CA LEU A 96 -14.94 1.55 5.02
C LEU A 96 -16.45 1.67 5.32
N PHE A 97 -16.99 0.82 6.19
CA PHE A 97 -18.44 0.71 6.42
C PHE A 97 -18.88 1.20 7.80
N ALA A 98 -17.96 1.78 8.58
CA ALA A 98 -18.28 2.30 9.91
C ALA A 98 -19.47 3.28 9.86
N GLY A 99 -20.54 2.95 10.57
CA GLY A 99 -21.75 3.76 10.64
C GLY A 99 -22.73 3.61 9.47
N ILE A 100 -22.52 2.65 8.57
CA ILE A 100 -23.47 2.30 7.50
C ILE A 100 -24.34 1.11 7.97
N GLU A 101 -25.65 1.32 8.02
CA GLU A 101 -26.64 0.25 8.28
C GLU A 101 -27.20 -0.28 6.94
N PRO A 102 -27.59 -1.57 6.86
CA PRO A 102 -28.13 -2.20 5.65
C PRO A 102 -29.43 -1.60 5.12
#